data_AF-A0A3A8Q212-F1
#
_entry.id   AF-A0A3A8Q212-F1
#
_cell.length_a   1.000
_cell.length_b   1.000
_cell.length_c   1.000
_cell.angle_alpha   90.00
_cell.angle_beta   90.00
_cell.angle_gamma   90.00
#
_symmetry.space_group_name_H-M   'P 1'
#
loop_
_entity.id
_entity.type
_entity.pdbx_description
1 polymer ?
#
loop_
_entity_poly.entity_id
_entity_poly.type
_entity_poly.pdbx_seq_one_letter_code
_entity_poly.pdbx_strand_id
1 'polypeptide(L)'
;MTRKPRSVPPEQRQVYVQVVEGLLQHGLRGQVSPRLRERLRQAGVDLDRPLLPLYPVPLWTRCLHIVIEEVHPGVPREEAFRQLARAHVEGYGATLLGRAVMGVMRVLGPRRVVQRLPEVLRGTDNYTEAVLTERGPANHELHINSVVDAPGYVEALFEALLQVGGARSPRVTKVREDADGTVLALTWTEP
;
A
#
# COMPACT_ATOMS: atom_id res chain seq x y z
N MET A 1 15.31 -20.75 -21.64
CA MET A 1 14.14 -21.04 -20.77
C MET A 1 14.34 -20.31 -19.46
N THR A 2 13.70 -19.15 -19.30
CA THR A 2 13.83 -18.33 -18.09
C THR A 2 12.97 -18.96 -17.00
N ARG A 3 13.60 -19.51 -15.95
CA ARG A 3 12.91 -20.10 -14.80
C ARG A 3 12.04 -19.02 -14.16
N LYS A 4 10.72 -19.21 -14.18
CA LYS A 4 9.77 -18.33 -13.48
C LYS A 4 10.23 -18.25 -12.01
N PRO A 5 10.43 -17.06 -11.42
CA PRO A 5 10.81 -16.96 -10.02
C PRO A 5 9.80 -17.73 -9.17
N ARG A 6 10.29 -18.43 -8.15
CA ARG A 6 9.44 -19.24 -7.28
C ARG A 6 8.62 -18.28 -6.42
N SER A 7 7.31 -18.22 -6.65
CA SER A 7 6.39 -17.42 -5.85
C SER A 7 6.53 -17.77 -4.37
N VAL A 8 6.55 -16.76 -3.50
CA VAL A 8 6.63 -16.96 -2.04
C VAL A 8 5.31 -17.58 -1.54
N PRO A 9 5.36 -18.74 -0.85
CA PRO A 9 4.19 -19.38 -0.27
C PRO A 9 3.46 -18.43 0.71
N PRO A 10 2.11 -18.45 0.76
CA PRO A 10 1.32 -17.52 1.60
C PRO A 10 1.78 -17.41 3.06
N GLU A 11 2.15 -18.52 3.69
CA GLU A 11 2.61 -18.59 5.08
C GLU A 11 4.00 -17.95 5.30
N GLN A 12 4.77 -17.75 4.24
CA GLN A 12 6.10 -17.13 4.26
C GLN A 12 6.06 -15.65 3.83
N ARG A 13 4.88 -15.13 3.47
CA ARG A 13 4.74 -13.73 3.03
C ARG A 13 4.88 -12.78 4.22
N GLN A 14 5.76 -11.82 4.07
CA GLN A 14 6.12 -10.86 5.10
C GLN A 14 6.08 -9.43 4.54
N VAL A 15 5.51 -8.52 5.32
CA VAL A 15 5.54 -7.08 5.10
C VAL A 15 6.73 -6.48 5.84
N TYR A 16 7.45 -5.56 5.21
CA TYR A 16 8.62 -4.94 5.80
C TYR A 16 8.26 -3.81 6.78
N VAL A 17 9.12 -3.61 7.79
CA VAL A 17 8.88 -2.66 8.89
C VAL A 17 8.54 -1.25 8.44
N GLN A 18 9.16 -0.72 7.38
CA GLN A 18 8.90 0.64 6.91
C GLN A 18 7.43 0.86 6.46
N VAL A 19 6.75 -0.20 6.00
CA VAL A 19 5.33 -0.15 5.67
C VAL A 19 4.52 -0.04 6.96
N VAL A 20 4.82 -0.91 7.92
CA VAL A 20 4.13 -0.93 9.22
C VAL A 20 4.37 0.35 10.02
N GLU A 21 5.61 0.85 10.06
CA GLU A 21 6.00 2.15 10.62
C GLU A 21 5.23 3.28 9.94
N GLY A 22 5.22 3.27 8.60
CA GLY A 22 4.53 4.25 7.78
C GLY A 22 3.08 4.45 8.21
N LEU A 23 2.33 3.37 8.42
CA LEU A 23 0.96 3.51 8.91
C LEU A 23 0.89 3.79 10.42
N LEU A 24 1.42 2.88 11.25
CA LEU A 24 1.08 2.81 12.67
C LEU A 24 1.76 3.90 13.50
N GLN A 25 2.91 4.41 13.07
CA GLN A 25 3.63 5.47 13.79
C GLN A 25 3.42 6.86 13.16
N HIS A 26 3.30 6.93 11.84
CA HIS A 26 3.21 8.21 11.13
C HIS A 26 1.80 8.50 10.59
N GLY A 27 1.21 7.58 9.82
CA GLY A 27 -0.08 7.78 9.16
C GLY A 27 -1.24 7.94 10.15
N LEU A 28 -1.20 7.23 11.27
CA LEU A 28 -2.19 7.29 12.34
C LEU A 28 -1.79 8.23 13.49
N ARG A 29 -0.78 9.09 13.30
CA ARG A 29 -0.30 9.96 14.37
C ARG A 29 -1.45 10.83 14.89
N GLY A 30 -1.64 10.81 16.21
CA GLY A 30 -2.74 11.52 16.88
C GLY A 30 -4.10 10.78 16.88
N GLN A 31 -4.21 9.66 16.17
CA GLN A 31 -5.45 8.85 16.06
C GLN A 31 -5.35 7.52 16.82
N VAL A 32 -4.15 7.14 17.30
CA VAL A 32 -3.95 5.92 18.10
C VAL A 32 -4.48 6.08 19.52
N SER A 33 -5.74 5.71 19.73
CA SER A 33 -6.38 5.68 21.04
C SER A 33 -5.79 4.57 21.94
N PRO A 34 -5.95 4.65 23.28
CA PRO A 34 -5.56 3.56 24.18
C PRO A 34 -6.23 2.22 23.83
N ARG A 35 -7.50 2.27 23.38
CA ARG A 35 -8.25 1.09 22.95
C ARG A 35 -7.66 0.48 21.67
N LEU A 36 -7.36 1.30 20.66
CA LEU A 36 -6.69 0.82 19.44
C LEU A 36 -5.33 0.20 19.76
N ARG A 37 -4.54 0.85 20.63
CA ARG A 37 -3.24 0.32 21.09
C ARG A 37 -3.39 -1.06 21.73
N GLU A 38 -4.35 -1.23 22.63
CA GLU A 38 -4.61 -2.53 23.28
C GLU A 38 -5.06 -3.59 22.28
N ARG A 39 -5.97 -3.27 21.36
CA ARG A 39 -6.43 -4.22 20.32
C ARG A 39 -5.29 -4.65 19.39
N LEU A 40 -4.41 -3.74 19.00
CA LEU A 40 -3.23 -4.06 18.20
C LEU A 40 -2.27 -4.96 19.00
N ARG A 41 -2.06 -4.67 20.28
CA ARG A 41 -1.23 -5.50 21.17
C ARG A 41 -1.76 -6.93 21.28
N GLN A 42 -3.08 -7.08 21.50
CA GLN A 42 -3.75 -8.38 21.54
C GLN A 42 -3.66 -9.14 20.23
N ALA A 43 -3.63 -8.43 19.09
CA ALA A 43 -3.41 -9.05 17.78
C ALA A 43 -1.95 -9.47 17.54
N GLY A 44 -0.99 -8.95 18.32
CA GLY A 44 0.44 -9.26 18.22
C GLY A 44 1.34 -8.09 17.81
N VAL A 45 0.82 -6.85 17.76
CA VAL A 45 1.58 -5.64 17.45
C VAL A 45 1.57 -4.69 18.64
N ASP A 46 2.66 -4.69 19.41
CA ASP A 46 2.83 -3.83 20.58
C ASP A 46 3.50 -2.50 20.21
N LEU A 47 2.74 -1.41 20.18
CA LEU A 47 3.24 -0.07 19.83
C LEU A 47 4.06 0.61 20.94
N ASP A 48 4.20 -0.02 22.11
CA ASP A 48 5.10 0.43 23.18
C ASP A 48 6.49 -0.23 23.10
N ARG A 49 6.70 -1.12 22.13
CA ARG A 49 7.98 -1.77 21.84
C ARG A 49 8.49 -1.36 20.47
N PRO A 50 9.80 -1.50 20.21
CA PRO A 50 10.32 -1.39 18.85
C PRO A 50 9.56 -2.31 17.89
N LEU A 51 9.22 -1.81 16.70
CA LEU A 51 8.57 -2.61 15.66
C LEU A 51 9.51 -3.74 15.20
N LEU A 52 8.91 -4.88 14.84
CA LEU A 52 9.63 -6.01 14.28
C LEU A 52 10.09 -5.68 12.85
N PRO A 53 11.20 -6.27 12.36
CA PRO A 53 11.66 -6.03 10.99
C PRO A 53 10.68 -6.54 9.93
N LEU A 54 9.93 -7.60 10.23
CA LEU A 54 9.04 -8.33 9.33
C LEU A 54 7.73 -8.67 10.03
N TYR A 55 6.62 -8.55 9.31
CA TYR A 55 5.28 -8.88 9.79
C TYR A 55 4.58 -9.87 8.86
N PRO A 56 4.07 -11.01 9.36
CA PRO A 56 3.29 -11.93 8.54
C PRO A 56 2.07 -11.25 7.93
N VAL A 57 1.77 -11.52 6.65
CA VAL A 57 0.62 -10.92 5.96
C VAL A 57 -0.71 -11.13 6.71
N PRO A 58 -1.04 -12.32 7.25
CA PRO A 58 -2.28 -12.50 8.01
C PRO A 58 -2.39 -11.60 9.26
N LEU A 59 -1.26 -11.33 9.92
CA LEU A 59 -1.20 -10.39 11.05
C LEU A 59 -1.42 -8.97 10.55
N TRP A 60 -0.73 -8.58 9.48
CA TRP A 60 -0.85 -7.24 8.92
C TRP A 60 -2.27 -6.92 8.45
N THR A 61 -2.91 -7.83 7.70
CA THR A 61 -4.29 -7.69 7.25
C THR A 61 -5.23 -7.51 8.44
N ARG A 62 -5.07 -8.32 9.50
CA ARG A 62 -5.86 -8.17 10.75
C ARG A 62 -5.66 -6.79 11.39
N CYS A 63 -4.43 -6.26 11.40
CA CYS A 63 -4.17 -4.91 11.90
C CYS A 63 -4.92 -3.84 11.09
N LEU A 64 -4.94 -3.94 9.75
CA LEU A 64 -5.68 -2.98 8.93
C LEU A 64 -7.19 -2.97 9.28
N HIS A 65 -7.80 -4.14 9.49
CA HIS A 65 -9.20 -4.24 9.92
C HIS A 65 -9.43 -3.60 11.29
N ILE A 66 -8.58 -3.90 12.28
CA ILE A 66 -8.67 -3.30 13.62
C ILE A 66 -8.59 -1.77 13.53
N VAL A 67 -7.68 -1.24 12.71
CA VAL A 67 -7.50 0.19 12.54
C VAL A 67 -8.75 0.85 11.96
N ILE A 68 -9.31 0.33 10.86
CA ILE A 68 -10.51 0.98 10.27
C ILE A 68 -11.71 0.97 11.23
N GLU A 69 -11.85 -0.08 12.05
CA GLU A 69 -12.94 -0.19 13.02
C GLU A 69 -12.80 0.84 14.16
N GLU A 70 -11.57 1.15 14.58
CA GLU A 70 -11.31 2.08 15.69
C GLU A 70 -11.20 3.54 15.23
N VAL A 71 -10.65 3.78 14.04
CA VAL A 71 -10.35 5.15 13.53
C VAL A 71 -11.50 5.74 12.72
N HIS A 72 -12.29 4.90 12.04
CA HIS A 72 -13.38 5.35 11.16
C HIS A 72 -14.75 4.74 11.56
N PRO A 73 -15.20 4.91 12.83
CA PRO A 73 -16.47 4.34 13.27
C PRO A 73 -17.64 4.94 12.47
N GLY A 74 -18.50 4.08 11.94
CA GLY A 74 -19.68 4.49 11.16
C GLY A 74 -19.40 4.91 9.71
N VAL A 75 -18.16 4.89 9.26
CA VAL A 75 -17.80 5.09 7.85
C VAL A 75 -18.02 3.78 7.07
N PRO A 76 -18.57 3.80 5.85
CA PRO A 76 -18.64 2.61 5.01
C PRO A 76 -17.27 1.96 4.85
N ARG A 77 -17.21 0.63 4.94
CA ARG A 77 -15.97 -0.14 5.02
C ARG A 77 -14.96 0.18 3.91
N GLU A 78 -15.43 0.28 2.66
CA GLU A 78 -14.56 0.66 1.53
C GLU A 78 -13.97 2.06 1.71
N GLU A 79 -14.79 3.05 2.07
CA GLU A 79 -14.31 4.43 2.26
C GLU A 79 -13.34 4.53 3.45
N ALA A 80 -13.58 3.79 4.53
CA ALA A 80 -12.63 3.70 5.65
C ALA A 80 -11.27 3.15 5.21
N PHE A 81 -11.26 2.14 4.34
CA PHE A 81 -10.02 1.62 3.76
C PHE A 81 -9.36 2.60 2.78
N ARG A 82 -10.13 3.34 1.97
CA ARG A 82 -9.59 4.38 1.10
C ARG A 82 -8.94 5.51 1.91
N GLN A 83 -9.55 5.95 3.01
CA GLN A 83 -8.97 6.92 3.93
C GLN A 83 -7.69 6.38 4.57
N LEU A 84 -7.71 5.13 5.03
CA LEU A 84 -6.54 4.47 5.59
C LEU A 84 -5.38 4.40 4.60
N ALA A 85 -5.65 4.07 3.33
CA ALA A 85 -4.63 3.99 2.28
C ALA A 85 -3.93 5.34 2.05
N ARG A 86 -4.68 6.44 2.01
CA ARG A 86 -4.13 7.80 1.87
C ARG A 86 -3.22 8.14 3.06
N ALA A 87 -3.71 7.94 4.29
CA ALA A 87 -2.93 8.14 5.50
C ALA A 87 -1.66 7.27 5.53
N HIS A 88 -1.74 6.05 5.00
CA HIS A 88 -0.58 5.17 4.91
C HIS A 88 0.47 5.68 3.90
N VAL A 89 0.08 6.16 2.73
CA VAL A 89 1.02 6.74 1.76
C VAL A 89 1.71 7.98 2.34
N GLU A 90 0.95 8.85 3.01
CA GLU A 90 1.48 10.03 3.69
C GLU A 90 2.46 9.63 4.80
N GLY A 91 2.07 8.69 5.65
CA GLY A 91 2.88 8.22 6.76
C GLY A 91 4.13 7.44 6.32
N TYR A 92 4.04 6.62 5.27
CA TYR A 92 5.20 6.00 4.65
C TYR A 92 6.20 7.06 4.19
N GLY A 93 5.70 8.13 3.56
CA GLY A 93 6.49 9.30 3.18
C GLY A 93 7.17 10.04 4.34
N ALA A 94 6.81 9.76 5.59
CA ALA A 94 7.46 10.30 6.79
C ALA A 94 8.55 9.38 7.37
N THR A 95 8.62 8.11 6.96
CA THR A 95 9.71 7.18 7.34
C THR A 95 11.04 7.61 6.70
N LEU A 96 12.18 7.10 7.20
CA LEU A 96 13.49 7.43 6.60
C LEU A 96 13.57 7.01 5.13
N LEU A 97 13.22 5.75 4.83
CA LEU A 97 13.24 5.22 3.47
C LEU A 97 12.18 5.89 2.59
N GLY A 98 10.96 6.03 3.09
CA GLY A 98 9.88 6.63 2.33
C GLY A 98 10.10 8.11 2.03
N ARG A 99 10.74 8.88 2.93
CA ARG A 99 11.16 10.27 2.62
C ARG A 99 12.06 10.33 1.39
N ALA A 100 13.03 9.42 1.29
CA ALA A 100 13.93 9.35 0.13
C ALA A 100 13.17 8.95 -1.14
N VAL A 101 12.35 7.90 -1.09
CA VAL A 101 11.54 7.43 -2.24
C VAL A 101 10.57 8.52 -2.73
N MET A 102 9.80 9.12 -1.82
CA MET A 102 8.82 10.16 -2.15
C MET A 102 9.48 11.44 -2.65
N GLY A 103 10.64 11.81 -2.11
CA GLY A 103 11.44 12.94 -2.60
C GLY A 103 11.79 12.78 -4.08
N VAL A 104 12.22 11.58 -4.48
CA VAL A 104 12.51 11.27 -5.88
C VAL A 104 11.23 11.25 -6.72
N MET A 105 10.13 10.67 -6.23
CA MET A 105 8.86 10.62 -6.99
C MET A 105 8.33 12.01 -7.35
N ARG A 106 8.41 12.99 -6.43
CA ARG A 106 7.91 14.35 -6.64
C ARG A 106 8.57 15.09 -7.80
N VAL A 107 9.82 14.75 -8.16
CA VAL A 107 10.56 15.43 -9.23
C VAL A 107 10.46 14.73 -10.58
N LEU A 108 9.97 13.48 -10.61
CA LEU A 108 10.00 12.64 -11.82
C LEU A 108 8.83 12.91 -12.78
N GLY A 109 7.70 13.37 -12.25
CA GLY A 109 6.43 13.43 -12.97
C GLY A 109 5.68 12.08 -12.97
N PRO A 110 4.36 12.08 -13.27
CA PRO A 110 3.49 10.94 -13.02
C PRO A 110 3.83 9.70 -13.86
N ARG A 111 4.23 9.90 -15.13
CA ARG A 111 4.64 8.80 -16.01
C ARG A 111 5.88 8.06 -15.50
N ARG A 112 6.87 8.79 -15.00
CA ARG A 112 8.09 8.16 -14.46
C ARG A 112 7.84 7.51 -13.09
N VAL A 113 6.91 8.05 -12.30
CA VAL A 113 6.47 7.41 -11.05
C VAL A 113 5.79 6.08 -11.34
N VAL A 114 4.84 6.02 -12.29
CA VAL A 114 4.13 4.77 -12.59
C VAL A 114 5.09 3.68 -13.09
N GLN A 115 6.07 4.06 -13.92
CA GLN A 115 7.12 3.17 -14.42
C GLN A 115 8.00 2.57 -13.32
N ARG A 116 8.10 3.22 -12.15
CA ARG A 116 8.88 2.74 -11.00
C ARG A 116 8.07 1.89 -10.02
N LEU A 117 6.74 1.80 -10.16
CA LEU A 117 5.91 1.07 -9.20
C LEU A 117 6.38 -0.38 -8.98
N PRO A 118 6.77 -1.17 -10.00
CA PRO A 118 7.27 -2.52 -9.76
C PRO A 118 8.51 -2.59 -8.87
N GLU A 119 9.43 -1.62 -9.00
CA GLU A 119 10.64 -1.56 -8.18
C GLU A 119 10.33 -1.11 -6.76
N VAL A 120 9.42 -0.13 -6.61
CA VAL A 120 8.99 0.39 -5.31
C VAL A 120 8.30 -0.70 -4.49
N LEU A 121 7.43 -1.50 -5.12
CA LEU A 121 6.72 -2.59 -4.45
C LEU A 121 7.64 -3.71 -3.97
N ARG A 122 8.76 -3.99 -4.65
CA ARG A 122 9.79 -4.93 -4.13
C ARG A 122 10.42 -4.45 -2.82
N GLY A 123 10.34 -3.15 -2.55
CA GLY A 123 10.81 -2.53 -1.32
C GLY A 123 9.78 -2.54 -0.18
N THR A 124 8.58 -3.12 -0.35
CA THR A 124 7.52 -3.09 0.68
C THR A 124 7.30 -4.44 1.36
N ASP A 125 7.62 -5.53 0.68
CA ASP A 125 7.41 -6.89 1.16
C ASP A 125 8.29 -7.89 0.39
N ASN A 126 8.23 -9.17 0.77
CA ASN A 126 9.04 -10.22 0.14
C ASN A 126 8.35 -10.98 -1.00
N TYR A 127 7.11 -10.63 -1.38
CA TYR A 127 6.27 -11.51 -2.22
C TYR A 127 5.58 -10.82 -3.39
N THR A 128 5.40 -9.49 -3.34
CA THR A 128 4.73 -8.71 -4.37
C THR A 128 5.61 -8.65 -5.62
N GLU A 129 5.12 -9.29 -6.66
CA GLU A 129 5.58 -9.13 -8.03
C GLU A 129 4.56 -8.28 -8.78
N ALA A 130 5.08 -7.33 -9.55
CA ALA A 130 4.26 -6.41 -10.31
C ALA A 130 4.76 -6.32 -11.75
N VAL A 131 3.83 -6.32 -12.69
CA VAL A 131 4.10 -6.13 -14.12
C VAL A 131 3.30 -4.92 -14.59
N LEU A 132 4.00 -3.93 -15.11
CA LEU A 132 3.40 -2.73 -15.68
C LEU A 132 3.35 -2.85 -17.21
N THR A 133 2.21 -2.55 -17.79
CA THR A 133 2.01 -2.42 -19.23
C THR A 133 1.57 -1.00 -19.57
N GLU A 134 2.31 -0.31 -20.43
CA GLU A 134 1.90 1.00 -20.95
C GLU A 134 0.78 0.81 -21.98
N ARG A 135 -0.36 1.47 -21.77
CA ARG A 135 -1.50 1.49 -22.70
C ARG A 135 -1.62 2.84 -23.43
N GLY A 136 -0.98 3.88 -22.90
CA GLY A 136 -0.84 5.20 -23.48
C GLY A 136 -0.13 6.17 -22.53
N PRO A 137 0.07 7.44 -22.95
CA PRO A 137 0.82 8.44 -22.18
C PRO A 137 0.36 8.64 -20.73
N ALA A 138 -0.96 8.56 -20.50
CA ALA A 138 -1.62 8.73 -19.20
C ALA A 138 -2.46 7.50 -18.79
N ASN A 139 -2.21 6.33 -19.40
CA ASN A 139 -2.99 5.12 -19.19
C ASN A 139 -2.07 3.90 -19.10
N HIS A 140 -2.10 3.22 -17.96
CA HIS A 140 -1.25 2.07 -17.68
C HIS A 140 -2.07 0.95 -17.04
N GLU A 141 -1.61 -0.28 -17.21
CA GLU A 141 -2.16 -1.45 -16.55
C GLU A 141 -1.10 -2.03 -15.63
N LEU A 142 -1.45 -2.24 -14.37
CA LEU A 142 -0.58 -2.83 -13.35
C LEU A 142 -1.18 -4.17 -12.92
N HIS A 143 -0.46 -5.25 -13.16
CA HIS A 143 -0.79 -6.56 -12.63
C HIS A 143 0.08 -6.84 -11.41
N ILE A 144 -0.54 -7.13 -10.27
CA ILE A 144 0.12 -7.54 -9.02
C ILE A 144 -0.27 -8.98 -8.67
N ASN A 145 0.67 -9.79 -8.20
CA ASN A 145 0.46 -11.21 -7.84
C ASN A 145 -0.17 -11.40 -6.43
N SER A 146 -1.03 -10.46 -6.02
CA SER A 146 -1.64 -10.46 -4.71
C SER A 146 -3.07 -9.96 -4.75
N VAL A 147 -3.87 -10.50 -3.83
CA VAL A 147 -5.22 -10.06 -3.50
C VAL A 147 -5.20 -9.60 -2.05
N VAL A 148 -5.74 -8.42 -1.79
CA VAL A 148 -5.78 -7.81 -0.46
C VAL A 148 -7.23 -7.74 -0.01
N ASP A 149 -7.55 -8.32 1.15
CA ASP A 149 -8.86 -8.18 1.81
C ASP A 149 -9.01 -6.78 2.43
N ALA A 150 -9.04 -5.76 1.57
CA ALA A 150 -9.19 -4.36 1.93
C ALA A 150 -9.82 -3.61 0.73
N PRO A 151 -11.16 -3.58 0.62
CA PRO A 151 -11.84 -2.98 -0.54
C PRO A 151 -11.45 -1.51 -0.72
N GLY A 152 -11.14 -1.13 -1.95
CA GLY A 152 -10.74 0.24 -2.34
C GLY A 152 -9.35 0.67 -1.85
N TYR A 153 -8.71 -0.10 -0.98
CA TYR A 153 -7.44 0.25 -0.37
C TYR A 153 -6.31 0.34 -1.40
N VAL A 154 -6.19 -0.68 -2.26
CA VAL A 154 -5.11 -0.76 -3.25
C VAL A 154 -5.26 0.34 -4.30
N GLU A 155 -6.50 0.58 -4.74
CA GLU A 155 -6.85 1.66 -5.67
C GLU A 155 -6.46 3.02 -5.07
N ALA A 156 -6.92 3.34 -3.85
CA ALA A 156 -6.61 4.60 -3.19
C ALA A 156 -5.12 4.78 -2.88
N LEU A 157 -4.40 3.70 -2.58
CA LEU A 157 -2.96 3.71 -2.37
C LEU A 157 -2.22 4.14 -3.64
N PHE A 158 -2.55 3.55 -4.79
CA PHE A 158 -1.91 3.91 -6.05
C PHE A 158 -2.36 5.28 -6.57
N GLU A 159 -3.61 5.69 -6.34
CA GLU A 159 -4.04 7.06 -6.60
C GLU A 159 -3.19 8.07 -5.84
N ALA A 160 -2.99 7.87 -4.53
CA ALA A 160 -2.16 8.74 -3.71
C ALA A 160 -0.69 8.76 -4.16
N LEU A 161 -0.12 7.62 -4.55
CA LEU A 161 1.23 7.56 -5.12
C LEU A 161 1.36 8.34 -6.44
N LEU A 162 0.37 8.23 -7.32
CA LEU A 162 0.34 9.00 -8.57
C LEU A 162 0.23 10.51 -8.29
N GLN A 163 -0.53 10.91 -7.27
CA GLN A 163 -0.61 12.32 -6.83
C GLN A 163 0.74 12.84 -6.33
N VAL A 164 1.53 12.03 -5.61
CA VAL A 164 2.91 12.39 -5.22
C VAL A 164 3.76 12.71 -6.45
N GLY A 165 3.57 11.98 -7.54
CA GLY A 165 4.21 12.23 -8.83
C GLY A 165 3.68 13.43 -9.60
N GLY A 166 2.66 14.14 -9.11
CA GLY A 166 2.03 15.27 -9.79
C GLY A 166 0.95 14.90 -10.80
N ALA A 167 0.41 13.67 -10.76
CA ALA A 167 -0.74 13.30 -11.59
C ALA A 167 -1.95 14.18 -11.23
N ARG A 168 -2.65 14.73 -12.24
CA ARG A 168 -3.93 15.41 -12.04
C ARG A 168 -5.06 14.40 -12.09
N SER A 169 -5.98 14.46 -11.12
CA SER A 169 -7.15 13.59 -11.04
C SER A 169 -6.86 12.10 -11.31
N PRO A 170 -5.84 11.50 -10.67
CA PRO A 170 -5.53 10.11 -10.92
C PRO A 170 -6.69 9.23 -10.47
N ARG A 171 -6.94 8.18 -11.25
CA ARG A 171 -7.97 7.19 -10.99
C ARG A 171 -7.37 5.81 -11.19
N VAL A 172 -7.54 4.96 -10.19
CA VAL A 172 -7.15 3.56 -10.24
C VAL A 172 -8.40 2.70 -10.10
N THR A 173 -8.56 1.73 -11.00
CA THR A 173 -9.73 0.85 -11.02
C THR A 173 -9.29 -0.60 -11.15
N LYS A 174 -9.91 -1.47 -10.38
CA LYS A 174 -9.74 -2.92 -10.54
C LYS A 174 -10.45 -3.38 -11.80
N VAL A 175 -9.68 -3.86 -12.76
CA VAL A 175 -10.17 -4.40 -14.04
C VAL A 175 -10.52 -5.87 -13.89
N ARG A 176 -9.67 -6.62 -13.18
CA ARG A 176 -9.85 -8.04 -12.91
C ARG A 176 -9.21 -8.39 -11.58
N GLU A 177 -9.86 -9.27 -10.85
CA GLU A 177 -9.25 -10.02 -9.74
C GLU A 177 -9.37 -11.50 -10.10
N ASP A 178 -8.28 -12.22 -9.94
CA ASP A 178 -8.27 -13.68 -10.04
C ASP A 178 -7.62 -14.26 -8.78
N ALA A 179 -7.58 -15.60 -8.68
CA ALA A 179 -7.05 -16.26 -7.49
C ALA A 179 -5.56 -15.93 -7.24
N ASP A 180 -4.83 -15.54 -8.28
CA ASP A 180 -3.37 -15.38 -8.26
C ASP A 180 -2.95 -13.90 -8.27
N GLY A 181 -3.87 -12.94 -8.48
CA GLY A 181 -3.52 -11.54 -8.55
C GLY A 181 -4.66 -10.57 -8.88
N THR A 182 -4.27 -9.30 -8.97
CA THR A 182 -5.15 -8.17 -9.26
C THR A 182 -4.60 -7.39 -10.45
N VAL A 183 -5.46 -7.09 -11.43
CA VAL A 183 -5.16 -6.21 -12.56
C VAL A 183 -5.85 -4.88 -12.35
N LEU A 184 -5.07 -3.80 -12.37
CA LEU A 184 -5.49 -2.43 -12.12
C LEU A 184 -5.26 -1.58 -13.37
N ALA A 185 -6.23 -0.76 -13.75
CA ALA A 185 -6.04 0.32 -14.71
C ALA A 185 -5.72 1.62 -13.95
N LEU A 186 -4.60 2.25 -14.30
CA LEU A 186 -4.06 3.47 -13.71
C LEU A 186 -4.16 4.58 -14.75
N THR A 187 -4.92 5.63 -14.45
CA THR A 187 -5.17 6.74 -15.37
C THR A 187 -5.01 8.08 -14.69
N TRP A 188 -4.67 9.14 -15.44
CA TRP A 188 -4.68 10.53 -14.97
C TRP A 188 -4.95 11.51 -16.12
N THR A 189 -5.30 12.75 -15.78
CA THR A 189 -5.49 13.82 -16.76
C THR A 189 -4.14 14.43 -17.15
N GLU A 190 -3.89 14.56 -18.44
CA GLU A 190 -2.68 15.22 -18.95
C GLU A 190 -2.74 16.74 -18.78
N PRO A 191 -1.56 17.40 -18.79
CA PRO A 191 -1.49 18.82 -18.57
C PRO A 191 -2.25 19.73 -19.53
#